data_AF-A0A109FBA0-F1
#
_entry.id   AF-A0A109FBA0-F1
#
_cell.length_a   1.000
_cell.length_b   1.000
_cell.length_c   1.000
_cell.angle_alpha   90.00
_cell.angle_beta   90.00
_cell.angle_gamma   90.00
#
_symmetry.space_group_name_H-M   'P 1'
#
loop_
_entity.id
_entity.type
_entity.pdbx_description
1 polymer ?
#
loop_
_entity_poly.entity_id
_entity_poly.type
_entity_poly.pdbx_seq_one_letter_code
_entity_poly.pdbx_strand_id
1 'polypeptide(L)'
;MSFSKSVLPTPQELEAARQVPVHDAQGKQVLLGSLFEPDQIGGTAVVVFIRHFLCGLCQDYLSLLSSKFPPSLLAEHKVRLSVVGCGDYKMIAAYRDHLACPYPIYSDESKKAYEVLGMTKRTYDLGDVTPEYQKKGMGSTVWTSIGSFFKMGKFANPGDSKQIGGEFVFSSTGQATWCHRMEVRTRFRGSGQVHSVLTLCLNYSFVLTEHARPRSVARLGSRRRMYVPVAAEFGNAVEYAADTLVKRGAEGELEPFTISHTQWITIYWIEGVIMVYMLCWNLYIARSILFPFKLCAVACHEGCHALVGMLTGAKIYSIILDPNQGACTDIGSTLIGAGLIFASFSLKASKIAAIPLLAHLTFVTFFARKSRFTVLFVSMPIGLVLVLYVVAHSIFLRFLLAALGVMNGTWLMRSVWDQFDDLVFHKINASDVCVFQQEYPWLPAQVWGAIWTAISCAGLFAGVLGGVVLFKQDFTEQYRDALTFIPL
;
A
#
# COMPACT_ATOMS: atom_id res chain seq x y z
N MET A 1 24.95 5.51 19.00
CA MET A 1 25.28 5.62 17.57
C MET A 1 24.03 6.09 16.82
N SER A 2 24.12 7.15 16.03
CA SER A 2 23.04 7.56 15.13
C SER A 2 22.94 6.55 13.97
N PHE A 3 21.78 5.93 13.79
CA PHE A 3 21.56 4.98 12.70
C PHE A 3 21.77 5.66 11.34
N SER A 4 22.61 5.07 10.48
CA SER A 4 22.83 5.54 9.11
C SER A 4 22.86 4.38 8.13
N LYS A 5 22.17 4.55 7.00
CA LYS A 5 21.92 3.49 6.02
C LYS A 5 23.17 3.01 5.29
N SER A 6 24.02 3.95 4.87
CA SER A 6 25.12 3.70 3.93
C SER A 6 26.46 4.27 4.36
N VAL A 7 26.54 4.87 5.56
CA VAL A 7 27.80 5.35 6.11
C VAL A 7 28.66 4.15 6.50
N LEU A 8 29.86 4.07 5.92
CA LEU A 8 30.81 2.99 6.18
C LEU A 8 31.14 2.90 7.68
N PRO A 9 31.35 1.67 8.22
CA PRO A 9 31.81 1.51 9.59
C PRO A 9 33.12 2.26 9.82
N THR A 10 33.23 2.93 10.96
CA THR A 10 34.48 3.54 11.38
C THR A 10 35.56 2.47 11.61
N PRO A 11 36.86 2.81 11.55
CA PRO A 11 37.92 1.83 11.80
C PRO A 11 37.81 1.15 13.18
N GLN A 12 37.32 1.88 14.19
CA GLN A 12 37.08 1.34 15.54
C GLN A 12 35.93 0.34 15.56
N GLU A 13 34.81 0.62 14.87
CA GLU A 13 33.69 -0.31 14.74
C GLU A 13 34.10 -1.55 13.94
N LEU A 14 34.92 -1.39 12.90
CA LEU A 14 35.42 -2.51 12.12
C LEU A 14 36.35 -3.41 12.93
N GLU A 15 37.24 -2.85 13.74
CA GLU A 15 38.10 -3.62 14.64
C GLU A 15 37.30 -4.34 15.72
N ALA A 16 36.31 -3.66 16.32
CA ALA A 16 35.39 -4.30 17.25
C ALA A 16 34.60 -5.43 16.58
N ALA A 17 34.20 -5.28 15.31
CA ALA A 17 33.49 -6.30 14.56
C ALA A 17 34.37 -7.54 14.31
N ARG A 18 35.67 -7.37 14.05
CA ARG A 18 36.61 -8.49 13.85
C ARG A 18 36.66 -9.44 15.06
N GLN A 19 36.57 -8.88 16.26
CA GLN A 19 36.66 -9.62 17.52
C GLN A 19 35.34 -10.30 17.93
N VAL A 20 34.26 -10.14 17.17
CA VAL A 20 32.97 -10.75 17.53
C VAL A 20 32.99 -12.25 17.25
N PRO A 21 32.67 -13.11 18.24
CA PRO A 21 32.54 -14.53 18.00
C PRO A 21 31.20 -14.87 17.32
N VAL A 22 31.27 -15.68 16.27
CA VAL A 22 30.14 -16.28 15.56
C VAL A 22 30.28 -17.81 15.56
N HIS A 23 29.18 -18.54 15.46
CA HIS A 23 29.18 -20.00 15.42
C HIS A 23 28.92 -20.51 14.01
N ASP A 24 29.65 -21.55 13.59
CA ASP A 24 29.34 -22.27 12.35
C ASP A 24 28.20 -23.29 12.53
N ALA A 25 27.87 -24.03 11.47
CA ALA A 25 26.82 -25.04 11.49
C ALA A 25 27.07 -26.21 12.46
N GLN A 26 28.32 -26.41 12.89
CA GLN A 26 28.74 -27.44 13.83
C GLN A 26 28.81 -26.90 15.27
N GLY A 27 28.53 -25.60 15.49
CA GLY A 27 28.64 -24.93 16.78
C GLY A 27 30.07 -24.56 17.16
N LYS A 28 31.03 -24.64 16.24
CA LYS A 28 32.39 -24.18 16.47
C LYS A 28 32.42 -22.65 16.41
N GLN A 29 33.05 -22.05 17.41
CA GLN A 29 33.24 -20.61 17.49
C GLN A 29 34.34 -20.16 16.50
N VAL A 30 34.02 -19.16 15.70
CA VAL A 30 34.88 -18.53 14.69
C VAL A 30 34.76 -17.02 14.88
N LEU A 31 35.82 -16.26 14.63
CA LEU A 31 35.76 -14.79 14.70
C LEU A 31 35.15 -14.24 13.41
N LEU A 32 34.29 -13.23 13.52
CA LEU A 32 33.67 -12.58 12.35
C LEU A 32 34.75 -12.02 11.40
N GLY A 33 35.89 -11.59 11.92
CA GLY A 33 37.04 -11.13 11.14
C GLY A 33 37.49 -12.13 10.07
N SER A 34 37.46 -13.43 10.35
CA SER A 34 37.89 -14.45 9.38
C SER A 34 37.00 -14.52 8.13
N LEU A 35 35.80 -13.92 8.18
CA LEU A 35 34.88 -13.86 7.05
C LEU A 35 35.23 -12.76 6.04
N PHE A 36 35.99 -11.74 6.46
CA PHE A 36 36.36 -10.59 5.63
C PHE A 36 37.86 -10.23 5.65
N GLU A 37 38.70 -11.02 6.33
CA GLU A 37 40.15 -10.84 6.37
C GLU A 37 40.86 -11.21 5.04
N PRO A 38 41.86 -10.41 4.61
CA PRO A 38 42.62 -10.63 3.37
C PRO A 38 43.22 -12.04 3.26
N ASP A 39 43.82 -12.52 4.34
CA ASP A 39 44.60 -13.76 4.40
C ASP A 39 43.73 -14.99 4.16
N GLN A 40 42.42 -14.88 4.38
CA GLN A 40 41.48 -15.97 4.23
C GLN A 40 40.77 -15.96 2.88
N ILE A 41 40.57 -14.80 2.23
CA ILE A 41 39.61 -14.63 1.13
C ILE A 41 40.27 -14.51 -0.24
N GLY A 42 41.47 -13.95 -0.30
CA GLY A 42 42.22 -13.78 -1.56
C GLY A 42 41.51 -12.88 -2.61
N GLY A 43 40.48 -12.12 -2.21
CA GLY A 43 39.60 -11.35 -3.09
C GLY A 43 38.54 -10.54 -2.33
N THR A 44 37.35 -10.34 -2.91
CA THR A 44 36.29 -9.50 -2.31
C THR A 44 35.39 -10.34 -1.39
N ALA A 45 35.09 -9.84 -0.19
CA ALA A 45 34.16 -10.51 0.73
C ALA A 45 32.79 -9.83 0.72
N VAL A 46 31.72 -10.61 0.70
CA VAL A 46 30.34 -10.14 0.83
C VAL A 46 29.73 -10.83 2.03
N VAL A 47 29.39 -10.05 3.06
CA VAL A 47 28.76 -10.57 4.28
C VAL A 47 27.31 -10.09 4.32
N VAL A 48 26.39 -11.04 4.29
CA VAL A 48 24.93 -10.79 4.31
C VAL A 48 24.38 -11.14 5.68
N PHE A 49 23.89 -10.15 6.41
CA PHE A 49 23.22 -10.32 7.69
C PHE A 49 21.72 -10.52 7.46
N ILE A 50 21.21 -11.71 7.77
CA ILE A 50 19.77 -12.01 7.73
C ILE A 50 19.09 -11.59 9.04
N ARG A 51 17.77 -11.41 8.99
CA ARG A 51 16.98 -10.97 10.15
C ARG A 51 16.84 -12.04 11.22
N HIS A 52 16.37 -13.23 10.81
CA HIS A 52 16.18 -14.41 11.66
C HIS A 52 15.90 -15.62 10.74
N PHE A 53 16.16 -16.85 11.21
CA PHE A 53 16.07 -18.07 10.37
C PHE A 53 14.63 -18.44 9.97
N LEU A 54 13.61 -17.90 10.64
CA LEU A 54 12.20 -18.08 10.25
C LEU A 54 11.67 -17.00 9.32
N CYS A 55 12.48 -16.07 8.85
CA CYS A 55 11.99 -14.98 8.03
C CYS A 55 11.79 -15.44 6.58
N GLY A 56 10.55 -15.63 6.14
CA GLY A 56 10.25 -15.99 4.75
C GLY A 56 10.82 -15.00 3.71
N LEU A 57 10.96 -13.71 4.06
CA LEU A 57 11.62 -12.73 3.18
C LEU A 57 13.13 -12.96 3.07
N CYS A 58 13.80 -13.37 4.16
CA CYS A 58 15.22 -13.72 4.11
C CYS A 58 15.44 -15.02 3.32
N GLN A 59 14.52 -15.97 3.45
CA GLN A 59 14.52 -17.21 2.68
C GLN A 59 14.42 -16.95 1.18
N ASP A 60 13.41 -16.17 0.77
CA ASP A 60 13.22 -15.78 -0.63
C ASP A 60 14.42 -14.98 -1.18
N TYR A 61 15.03 -14.11 -0.35
CA TYR A 61 16.23 -13.36 -0.71
C TYR A 61 17.44 -14.27 -0.97
N LEU A 62 17.72 -15.21 -0.07
CA LEU A 62 18.82 -16.16 -0.25
C LEU A 62 18.59 -17.12 -1.43
N SER A 63 17.36 -17.52 -1.69
CA SER A 63 17.02 -18.30 -2.88
C SER A 63 17.25 -17.49 -4.17
N LEU A 64 16.95 -16.18 -4.17
CA LEU A 64 17.28 -15.31 -5.30
C LEU A 64 18.79 -15.17 -5.48
N LEU A 65 19.53 -14.93 -4.39
CA LEU A 65 21.00 -14.83 -4.44
C LEU A 65 21.62 -16.10 -4.98
N SER A 66 21.21 -17.27 -4.47
CA SER A 66 21.70 -18.59 -4.91
C SER A 66 21.46 -18.81 -6.41
N SER A 67 20.31 -18.34 -6.92
CA SER A 67 19.98 -18.42 -8.34
C SER A 67 20.77 -17.44 -9.22
N LYS A 68 21.15 -16.26 -8.71
CA LYS A 68 21.87 -15.22 -9.48
C LYS A 68 23.40 -15.35 -9.36
N PHE A 69 23.90 -15.86 -8.25
CA PHE A 69 25.32 -15.94 -7.92
C PHE A 69 25.71 -17.37 -7.50
N PRO A 70 25.75 -18.32 -8.43
CA PRO A 70 26.20 -19.67 -8.11
C PRO A 70 27.68 -19.66 -7.67
N PRO A 71 28.13 -20.65 -6.88
CA PRO A 71 29.52 -20.71 -6.39
C PRO A 71 30.58 -20.68 -7.50
N SER A 72 30.26 -21.17 -8.70
CA SER A 72 31.15 -21.11 -9.86
C SER A 72 31.47 -19.68 -10.29
N LEU A 73 30.47 -18.81 -10.37
CA LEU A 73 30.63 -17.41 -10.73
C LEU A 73 31.37 -16.62 -9.63
N LEU A 74 31.08 -16.94 -8.37
CA LEU A 74 31.77 -16.34 -7.24
C LEU A 74 33.25 -16.74 -7.19
N ALA A 75 33.57 -18.00 -7.48
CA ALA A 75 34.94 -18.50 -7.54
C ALA A 75 35.74 -17.87 -8.70
N GLU A 76 35.13 -17.76 -9.89
CA GLU A 76 35.74 -17.10 -11.07
C GLU A 76 36.22 -15.69 -10.75
N HIS A 77 35.42 -14.96 -9.97
CA HIS A 77 35.70 -13.58 -9.61
C HIS A 77 36.35 -13.37 -8.25
N LYS A 78 36.80 -14.45 -7.59
CA LYS A 78 37.41 -14.41 -6.25
C LYS A 78 36.53 -13.67 -5.23
N VAL A 79 35.22 -13.90 -5.27
CA VAL A 79 34.26 -13.33 -4.33
C VAL A 79 33.85 -14.41 -3.33
N ARG A 80 33.96 -14.12 -2.03
CA ARG A 80 33.41 -14.98 -0.98
C ARG A 80 32.13 -14.38 -0.43
N LEU A 81 31.01 -15.09 -0.58
CA LEU A 81 29.72 -14.70 0.01
C LEU A 81 29.44 -15.53 1.26
N SER A 82 29.28 -14.86 2.40
CA SER A 82 28.95 -15.48 3.69
C SER A 82 27.66 -14.90 4.26
N VAL A 83 26.87 -15.73 4.93
CA VAL A 83 25.59 -15.32 5.53
C VAL A 83 25.68 -15.41 7.05
N VAL A 84 25.21 -14.40 7.76
CA VAL A 84 25.17 -14.36 9.23
C VAL A 84 23.74 -14.14 9.71
N GLY A 85 23.25 -14.99 10.61
CA GLY A 85 21.93 -14.89 11.24
C GLY A 85 22.01 -14.74 12.75
N CYS A 86 20.92 -14.28 13.40
CA CYS A 86 20.90 -14.06 14.86
C CYS A 86 20.17 -15.14 15.68
N GLY A 87 19.86 -16.30 15.09
CA GLY A 87 19.23 -17.43 15.80
C GLY A 87 20.23 -18.52 16.17
N ASP A 88 19.80 -19.55 16.89
CA ASP A 88 20.64 -20.66 17.36
C ASP A 88 21.34 -21.37 16.18
N TYR A 89 22.64 -21.66 16.32
CA TYR A 89 23.44 -22.35 15.29
C TYR A 89 22.82 -23.70 14.86
N LYS A 90 22.06 -24.36 15.75
CA LYS A 90 21.34 -25.62 15.45
C LYS A 90 20.34 -25.47 14.30
N MET A 91 19.86 -24.26 14.04
CA MET A 91 18.94 -23.97 12.93
C MET A 91 19.65 -23.95 11.58
N ILE A 92 20.98 -23.77 11.54
CA ILE A 92 21.73 -23.58 10.29
C ILE A 92 21.60 -24.79 9.37
N ALA A 93 21.73 -26.01 9.92
CA ALA A 93 21.63 -27.24 9.14
C ALA A 93 20.26 -27.36 8.45
N ALA A 94 19.18 -27.24 9.22
CA ALA A 94 17.81 -27.32 8.70
C ALA A 94 17.48 -26.18 7.72
N TYR A 95 18.01 -24.97 7.98
CA TYR A 95 17.80 -23.80 7.13
C TYR A 95 18.54 -23.94 5.78
N ARG A 96 19.76 -24.49 5.79
CA ARG A 96 20.53 -24.78 4.59
C ARG A 96 19.84 -25.84 3.72
N ASP A 97 19.37 -26.91 4.34
CA ASP A 97 18.68 -28.00 3.64
C ASP A 97 17.35 -27.52 3.03
N HIS A 98 16.64 -26.62 3.71
CA HIS A 98 15.39 -26.04 3.22
C HIS A 98 15.58 -25.16 1.97
N LEU A 99 16.65 -24.37 1.93
CA LEU A 99 16.89 -23.40 0.86
C LEU A 99 17.80 -23.91 -0.25
N ALA A 100 18.42 -25.09 -0.07
CA ALA A 100 19.53 -25.57 -0.89
C ALA A 100 20.62 -24.48 -1.08
N CYS A 101 20.87 -23.71 -0.01
CA CYS A 101 21.78 -22.57 -0.04
C CYS A 101 23.23 -23.07 -0.13
N PRO A 102 24.02 -22.66 -1.14
CA PRO A 102 25.39 -23.14 -1.32
C PRO A 102 26.42 -22.33 -0.52
N TYR A 103 26.00 -21.24 0.15
CA TYR A 103 26.90 -20.34 0.89
C TYR A 103 27.13 -20.82 2.33
N PRO A 104 28.31 -20.54 2.92
CA PRO A 104 28.54 -20.75 4.34
C PRO A 104 27.66 -19.81 5.18
N ILE A 105 26.97 -20.38 6.18
CA ILE A 105 26.04 -19.70 7.07
C ILE A 105 26.59 -19.78 8.50
N TYR A 106 26.59 -18.65 9.20
CA TYR A 106 27.05 -18.50 10.57
C TYR A 106 25.94 -17.90 11.46
N SER A 107 26.07 -18.09 12.76
CA SER A 107 25.15 -17.58 13.77
C SER A 107 25.85 -16.63 14.76
N ASP A 108 25.25 -15.46 14.98
CA ASP A 108 25.55 -14.56 16.09
C ASP A 108 24.34 -14.46 17.03
N GLU A 109 24.22 -15.41 17.95
CA GLU A 109 23.16 -15.44 18.97
C GLU A 109 23.22 -14.22 19.91
N SER A 110 24.41 -13.63 20.08
CA SER A 110 24.65 -12.50 20.96
C SER A 110 24.20 -11.16 20.36
N LYS A 111 23.98 -11.12 19.04
CA LYS A 111 23.69 -9.92 18.23
C LYS A 111 24.77 -8.83 18.29
N LYS A 112 25.94 -9.11 18.88
CA LYS A 112 27.04 -8.15 18.99
C LYS A 112 27.55 -7.69 17.62
N ALA A 113 27.58 -8.57 16.62
CA ALA A 113 27.96 -8.21 15.26
C ALA A 113 26.97 -7.20 14.66
N TYR A 114 25.68 -7.38 14.94
CA TYR A 114 24.63 -6.46 14.50
C TYR A 114 24.76 -5.09 15.18
N GLU A 115 25.02 -5.07 16.49
CA GLU A 115 25.16 -3.83 17.24
C GLU A 115 26.41 -3.04 16.82
N VAL A 116 27.57 -3.70 16.76
CA VAL A 116 28.85 -3.06 16.42
C VAL A 116 28.87 -2.52 15.00
N LEU A 117 28.25 -3.24 14.05
CA LEU A 117 28.14 -2.76 12.67
C LEU A 117 27.02 -1.74 12.48
N GLY A 118 26.33 -1.30 13.54
CA GLY A 118 25.33 -0.24 13.49
C GLY A 118 23.94 -0.68 13.00
N MET A 119 23.66 -1.98 12.94
CA MET A 119 22.34 -2.57 12.66
C MET A 119 21.45 -2.58 13.92
N THR A 120 21.37 -1.43 14.61
CA THR A 120 20.75 -1.28 15.93
C THR A 120 19.24 -1.02 15.88
N LYS A 121 18.68 -0.71 14.69
CA LYS A 121 17.26 -0.45 14.53
C LYS A 121 16.47 -1.76 14.64
N ARG A 122 15.39 -1.74 15.44
CA ARG A 122 14.52 -2.88 15.68
C ARG A 122 13.11 -2.52 15.23
N THR A 123 12.59 -3.18 14.21
CA THR A 123 11.32 -2.79 13.60
C THR A 123 10.54 -3.95 13.00
N TYR A 124 9.20 -3.83 13.04
CA TYR A 124 8.26 -4.66 12.27
C TYR A 124 7.79 -3.96 10.99
N ASP A 125 8.35 -2.82 10.65
CA ASP A 125 8.00 -2.12 9.43
C ASP A 125 8.33 -2.97 8.20
N LEU A 126 7.38 -3.23 7.31
CA LEU A 126 7.65 -3.94 6.06
C LEU A 126 8.24 -3.00 5.02
N GLY A 127 8.04 -1.68 5.06
CA GLY A 127 8.44 -0.74 4.02
C GLY A 127 7.53 -0.78 2.78
N ASP A 128 7.47 0.35 2.07
CA ASP A 128 6.44 0.62 1.04
C ASP A 128 6.68 -0.04 -0.32
N VAL A 129 7.77 -0.79 -0.47
CA VAL A 129 8.19 -1.37 -1.76
C VAL A 129 8.25 -2.88 -1.65
N THR A 130 7.45 -3.58 -2.44
CA THR A 130 7.58 -5.04 -2.60
C THR A 130 8.92 -5.36 -3.26
N PRO A 131 9.82 -6.09 -2.58
CA PRO A 131 11.15 -6.31 -3.10
C PRO A 131 11.14 -7.37 -4.21
N GLU A 132 12.07 -7.23 -5.17
CA GLU A 132 12.21 -8.09 -6.36
C GLU A 132 12.30 -9.59 -6.03
N TYR A 133 12.81 -9.94 -4.84
CA TYR A 133 12.94 -11.32 -4.40
C TYR A 133 11.65 -11.94 -3.85
N GLN A 134 10.62 -11.14 -3.56
CA GLN A 134 9.35 -11.63 -3.03
C GLN A 134 8.52 -12.31 -4.15
N LYS A 135 8.81 -13.60 -4.39
CA LYS A 135 8.10 -14.45 -5.38
C LYS A 135 6.75 -14.97 -4.87
N LYS A 136 6.53 -14.92 -3.55
CA LYS A 136 5.38 -15.45 -2.83
C LYS A 136 4.57 -14.31 -2.19
N GLY A 137 3.24 -14.35 -2.28
CA GLY A 137 2.37 -13.37 -1.62
C GLY A 137 2.56 -13.37 -0.10
N MET A 138 2.34 -12.24 0.59
CA MET A 138 2.61 -12.12 2.04
C MET A 138 1.99 -13.26 2.88
N GLY A 139 0.79 -13.72 2.52
CA GLY A 139 0.13 -14.85 3.19
C GLY A 139 0.89 -16.18 3.04
N SER A 140 1.49 -16.45 1.88
CA SER A 140 2.33 -17.64 1.69
C SER A 140 3.73 -17.48 2.28
N THR A 141 4.26 -16.26 2.40
CA THR A 141 5.51 -15.98 3.15
C THR A 141 5.32 -16.22 4.66
N VAL A 142 4.17 -15.83 5.23
CA VAL A 142 3.81 -16.12 6.63
C VAL A 142 3.55 -17.63 6.82
N TRP A 143 2.82 -18.27 5.90
CA TRP A 143 2.62 -19.73 5.93
C TRP A 143 3.92 -20.52 5.76
N THR A 144 4.86 -20.03 4.94
CA THR A 144 6.20 -20.62 4.81
C THR A 144 6.98 -20.44 6.10
N SER A 145 6.88 -19.27 6.74
CA SER A 145 7.53 -19.01 8.04
C SER A 145 6.97 -19.92 9.16
N ILE A 146 5.66 -20.17 9.19
CA ILE A 146 4.99 -21.10 10.12
C ILE A 146 5.34 -22.55 9.78
N GLY A 147 5.28 -22.95 8.50
CA GLY A 147 5.63 -24.29 8.06
C GLY A 147 7.09 -24.64 8.31
N SER A 148 8.00 -23.69 8.11
CA SER A 148 9.42 -23.84 8.45
C SER A 148 9.64 -23.88 9.96
N PHE A 149 8.83 -23.21 10.79
CA PHE A 149 8.87 -23.37 12.25
C PHE A 149 8.52 -24.80 12.69
N PHE A 150 7.51 -25.43 12.08
CA PHE A 150 7.15 -26.81 12.37
C PHE A 150 8.19 -27.82 11.86
N LYS A 151 8.87 -27.53 10.74
CA LYS A 151 9.91 -28.40 10.18
C LYS A 151 11.29 -28.25 10.83
N MET A 152 11.62 -27.08 11.39
CA MET A 152 12.96 -26.77 11.92
C MET A 152 13.13 -27.02 13.43
N GLY A 153 12.13 -27.63 14.09
CA GLY A 153 12.27 -28.19 15.44
C GLY A 153 11.78 -27.27 16.58
N LYS A 154 11.04 -27.85 17.53
CA LYS A 154 10.32 -27.15 18.63
C LYS A 154 11.20 -26.47 19.69
N PHE A 155 12.54 -26.57 19.62
CA PHE A 155 13.44 -26.20 20.73
C PHE A 155 14.59 -25.25 20.36
N ALA A 156 14.66 -24.75 19.13
CA ALA A 156 15.73 -23.85 18.71
C ALA A 156 15.22 -22.41 18.57
N ASN A 157 15.96 -21.45 19.15
CA ASN A 157 15.60 -20.04 19.09
C ASN A 157 15.86 -19.51 17.67
N PRO A 158 14.82 -19.10 16.92
CA PRO A 158 14.99 -18.68 15.53
C PRO A 158 15.69 -17.33 15.37
N GLY A 159 15.89 -16.61 16.46
CA GLY A 159 16.41 -15.24 16.49
C GLY A 159 15.32 -14.20 16.76
N ASP A 160 15.75 -12.99 17.02
CA ASP A 160 14.91 -11.87 17.41
C ASP A 160 14.05 -11.35 16.24
N SER A 161 12.73 -11.51 16.34
CA SER A 161 11.79 -11.13 15.28
C SER A 161 11.79 -9.64 14.91
N LYS A 162 12.30 -8.76 15.79
CA LYS A 162 12.42 -7.31 15.54
C LYS A 162 13.77 -6.93 14.93
N GLN A 163 14.77 -7.82 14.95
CA GLN A 163 16.08 -7.55 14.38
C GLN A 163 15.95 -7.35 12.87
N ILE A 164 16.73 -6.42 12.34
CA ILE A 164 16.88 -6.19 10.91
C ILE A 164 18.32 -6.48 10.47
N GLY A 165 18.45 -6.82 9.20
CA GLY A 165 19.70 -7.25 8.61
C GLY A 165 20.45 -6.11 7.92
N GLY A 166 21.40 -6.51 7.09
CA GLY A 166 22.25 -5.60 6.34
C GLY A 166 23.23 -6.37 5.46
N GLU A 167 23.95 -5.63 4.62
CA GLU A 167 24.86 -6.17 3.63
C GLU A 167 26.13 -5.35 3.64
N PHE A 168 27.28 -6.03 3.67
CA PHE A 168 28.58 -5.39 3.71
C PHE A 168 29.49 -6.03 2.67
N VAL A 169 30.20 -5.18 1.94
CA VAL A 169 31.23 -5.60 0.99
C VAL A 169 32.58 -5.11 1.50
N PHE A 170 33.52 -6.04 1.57
CA PHE A 170 34.89 -5.79 1.99
C PHE A 170 35.84 -6.05 0.83
N SER A 171 36.80 -5.15 0.65
CA SER A 171 37.88 -5.31 -0.33
C SER A 171 38.80 -6.47 0.03
N SER A 172 39.69 -6.82 -0.89
CA SER A 172 40.83 -7.71 -0.64
C SER A 172 41.79 -7.21 0.44
N THR A 173 41.68 -5.94 0.86
CA THR A 173 42.44 -5.36 1.97
C THR A 173 41.69 -5.38 3.30
N GLY A 174 40.50 -6.02 3.35
CA GLY A 174 39.70 -6.16 4.57
C GLY A 174 39.08 -4.84 5.05
N GLN A 175 38.98 -3.84 4.18
CA GLN A 175 38.29 -2.57 4.43
C GLN A 175 36.87 -2.62 3.87
N ALA A 176 35.91 -2.04 4.58
CA ALA A 176 34.54 -1.94 4.09
C ALA A 176 34.48 -0.93 2.93
N THR A 177 34.21 -1.40 1.72
CA THR A 177 34.05 -0.55 0.53
C THR A 177 32.61 -0.13 0.32
N TRP A 178 31.66 -0.92 0.81
CA TRP A 178 30.24 -0.63 0.73
C TRP A 178 29.50 -1.25 1.91
N CYS A 179 28.48 -0.53 2.39
CA CYS A 179 27.57 -1.05 3.39
C CYS A 179 26.14 -0.60 3.09
N HIS A 180 25.20 -1.45 3.48
CA HIS A 180 23.79 -1.16 3.45
C HIS A 180 23.11 -1.78 4.65
N ARG A 181 22.59 -0.93 5.53
CA ARG A 181 21.81 -1.34 6.70
C ARG A 181 20.33 -1.25 6.36
N MET A 182 19.58 -2.30 6.65
CA MET A 182 18.14 -2.29 6.41
C MET A 182 17.47 -1.24 7.30
N GLU A 183 16.44 -0.56 6.79
CA GLU A 183 15.60 0.36 7.56
C GLU A 183 14.26 -0.27 7.96
N VAL A 184 13.85 -1.31 7.22
CA VAL A 184 12.54 -1.99 7.18
C VAL A 184 12.73 -3.45 6.76
N ARG A 185 11.74 -4.33 6.96
CA ARG A 185 11.84 -5.79 6.78
C ARG A 185 11.94 -6.26 5.33
N THR A 186 11.46 -5.50 4.35
CA THR A 186 11.53 -5.86 2.92
C THR A 186 12.74 -5.32 2.19
N ARG A 187 13.57 -4.49 2.82
CA ARG A 187 14.58 -3.73 2.07
C ARG A 187 15.94 -4.39 2.15
N PHE A 188 16.06 -5.65 1.72
CA PHE A 188 17.29 -6.04 1.04
C PHE A 188 17.22 -5.30 -0.31
N ARG A 189 18.21 -4.43 -0.59
CA ARG A 189 18.14 -3.65 -1.82
C ARG A 189 18.21 -4.65 -2.97
N GLY A 190 17.25 -4.59 -3.89
CA GLY A 190 17.09 -5.59 -4.94
C GLY A 190 18.42 -5.97 -5.59
N SER A 191 18.55 -7.24 -5.96
CA SER A 191 19.75 -7.84 -6.54
C SER A 191 20.43 -7.01 -7.63
N GLY A 192 19.73 -6.07 -8.28
CA GLY A 192 20.30 -5.08 -9.19
C GLY A 192 21.40 -4.19 -8.62
N GLN A 193 21.45 -3.85 -7.32
CA GLN A 193 22.57 -3.05 -6.75
C GLN A 193 23.69 -3.90 -6.16
N VAL A 194 23.42 -5.06 -5.58
CA VAL A 194 24.49 -6.04 -5.28
C VAL A 194 25.11 -6.52 -6.58
N HIS A 195 24.33 -6.69 -7.65
CA HIS A 195 24.82 -6.85 -9.01
C HIS A 195 25.56 -5.59 -9.47
N SER A 196 25.04 -4.36 -9.32
CA SER A 196 25.78 -3.16 -9.73
C SER A 196 27.12 -2.99 -8.99
N VAL A 197 27.19 -3.30 -7.69
CA VAL A 197 28.39 -3.21 -6.85
C VAL A 197 29.33 -4.37 -7.12
N LEU A 198 28.83 -5.60 -7.31
CA LEU A 198 29.63 -6.72 -7.79
C LEU A 198 30.13 -6.38 -9.20
N THR A 199 29.28 -6.07 -10.18
CA THR A 199 29.64 -5.58 -11.51
C THR A 199 30.61 -4.39 -11.48
N LEU A 200 30.51 -3.44 -10.54
CA LEU A 200 31.49 -2.34 -10.34
C LEU A 200 32.82 -2.86 -9.79
N CYS A 201 32.81 -3.79 -8.84
CA CYS A 201 34.00 -4.47 -8.34
C CYS A 201 34.63 -5.43 -9.37
N LEU A 202 33.83 -5.97 -10.28
CA LEU A 202 34.21 -6.88 -11.36
C LEU A 202 34.73 -6.13 -12.59
N ASN A 203 34.30 -4.87 -12.80
CA ASN A 203 34.67 -4.05 -13.96
C ASN A 203 35.79 -3.02 -13.70
N TYR A 204 36.52 -3.09 -12.59
CA TYR A 204 37.61 -2.14 -12.31
C TYR A 204 38.88 -2.31 -13.18
N SER A 205 38.80 -3.07 -14.28
CA SER A 205 39.88 -3.29 -15.25
C SER A 205 39.56 -2.84 -16.68
N PHE A 206 38.58 -1.95 -16.91
CA PHE A 206 38.36 -1.39 -18.27
C PHE A 206 38.04 0.11 -18.26
N VAL A 207 39.13 0.88 -18.32
CA VAL A 207 39.36 2.07 -19.16
C VAL A 207 38.13 2.88 -19.62
N LEU A 208 38.13 4.15 -19.18
CA LEU A 208 37.82 5.37 -19.94
C LEU A 208 37.21 5.18 -21.34
N THR A 209 36.03 5.74 -21.59
CA THR A 209 35.82 6.56 -22.79
C THR A 209 34.54 7.39 -22.66
N GLU A 210 34.69 8.66 -23.01
CA GLU A 210 33.67 9.69 -23.13
C GLU A 210 32.49 9.27 -24.02
N HIS A 211 31.32 9.85 -23.76
CA HIS A 211 30.69 10.72 -24.76
C HIS A 211 29.61 11.62 -24.15
N ALA A 212 30.01 12.87 -23.95
CA ALA A 212 29.10 14.00 -23.91
C ALA A 212 28.59 14.31 -25.33
N ARG A 213 27.29 14.60 -25.47
CA ARG A 213 26.80 15.70 -26.32
C ARG A 213 25.36 16.08 -25.96
N PRO A 214 25.03 17.39 -25.94
CA PRO A 214 23.71 17.90 -25.57
C PRO A 214 22.78 17.99 -26.80
N ARG A 215 21.46 17.87 -26.59
CA ARG A 215 20.47 18.24 -27.61
C ARG A 215 19.57 19.38 -27.11
N SER A 216 19.89 20.55 -27.65
CA SER A 216 19.03 21.69 -28.02
C SER A 216 17.61 21.77 -27.46
N VAL A 217 17.39 22.82 -26.66
CA VAL A 217 16.08 23.38 -26.32
C VAL A 217 15.49 24.05 -27.56
N ALA A 218 14.40 23.50 -28.09
CA ALA A 218 13.53 24.20 -29.03
C ALA A 218 12.47 24.99 -28.25
N ARG A 219 12.60 26.31 -28.28
CA ARG A 219 11.55 27.26 -27.88
C ARG A 219 10.44 27.21 -28.94
N LEU A 220 9.23 26.87 -28.54
CA LEU A 220 8.00 27.18 -29.28
C LEU A 220 6.98 27.71 -28.29
N GLY A 221 6.68 29.00 -28.44
CA GLY A 221 5.66 29.70 -27.67
C GLY A 221 4.25 29.36 -28.15
N SER A 222 3.32 29.37 -27.20
CA SER A 222 2.02 30.05 -27.27
C SER A 222 1.18 29.49 -26.13
N ARG A 223 1.02 30.29 -25.06
CA ARG A 223 0.04 30.03 -24.00
C ARG A 223 -1.36 30.12 -24.61
N ARG A 224 -1.92 28.99 -25.05
CA ARG A 224 -3.38 28.86 -25.13
C ARG A 224 -3.88 28.41 -23.75
N ARG A 225 -4.53 29.33 -23.03
CA ARG A 225 -5.42 28.98 -21.93
C ARG A 225 -6.51 28.09 -22.52
N MET A 226 -6.44 26.80 -22.23
CA MET A 226 -7.46 25.83 -22.63
C MET A 226 -8.65 26.05 -21.69
N TYR A 227 -9.68 26.73 -22.18
CA TYR A 227 -10.97 26.83 -21.51
C TYR A 227 -11.62 25.44 -21.59
N VAL A 228 -11.68 24.73 -20.47
CA VAL A 228 -12.34 23.42 -20.40
C VAL A 228 -13.85 23.66 -20.24
N PRO A 229 -14.69 23.27 -21.21
CA PRO A 229 -16.12 23.57 -21.22
C PRO A 229 -16.92 22.94 -20.07
N VAL A 230 -16.35 21.95 -19.37
CA VAL A 230 -16.98 21.21 -18.25
C VAL A 230 -17.34 22.12 -17.06
N ALA A 231 -16.57 23.18 -16.79
CA ALA A 231 -16.85 24.07 -15.66
C ALA A 231 -18.14 24.89 -15.87
N ALA A 232 -18.46 25.25 -17.11
CA ALA A 232 -19.70 25.95 -17.45
C ALA A 232 -20.91 25.02 -17.36
N GLU A 233 -20.77 23.75 -17.77
CA GLU A 233 -21.84 22.75 -17.66
C GLU A 233 -22.13 22.38 -16.19
N PHE A 234 -21.09 22.26 -15.36
CA PHE A 234 -21.25 22.05 -13.92
C PHE A 234 -21.90 23.27 -13.24
N GLY A 235 -21.47 24.49 -13.60
CA GLY A 235 -22.08 25.73 -13.12
C GLY A 235 -23.57 25.79 -13.45
N ASN A 236 -23.94 25.53 -14.70
CA ASN A 236 -25.34 25.51 -15.15
C ASN A 236 -26.17 24.42 -14.44
N ALA A 237 -25.59 23.26 -14.13
CA ALA A 237 -26.28 22.19 -13.40
C ALA A 237 -26.54 22.57 -11.94
N VAL A 238 -25.59 23.24 -11.29
CA VAL A 238 -25.75 23.78 -9.92
C VAL A 238 -26.78 24.89 -9.91
N GLU A 239 -26.74 25.79 -10.89
CA GLU A 239 -27.70 26.90 -11.04
C GLU A 239 -29.12 26.36 -11.30
N TYR A 240 -29.27 25.37 -12.18
CA TYR A 240 -30.54 24.69 -12.42
C TYR A 240 -31.08 24.01 -11.16
N ALA A 241 -30.22 23.33 -10.39
CA ALA A 241 -30.62 22.72 -9.13
C ALA A 241 -31.07 23.78 -8.11
N ALA A 242 -30.33 24.88 -7.98
CA ALA A 242 -30.69 25.99 -7.10
C ALA A 242 -32.02 26.64 -7.51
N ASP A 243 -32.22 26.89 -8.80
CA ASP A 243 -33.43 27.52 -9.34
C ASP A 243 -34.65 26.60 -9.20
N THR A 244 -34.46 25.28 -9.34
CA THR A 244 -35.49 24.27 -9.06
C THR A 244 -35.87 24.25 -7.58
N LEU A 245 -34.90 24.38 -6.67
CA LEU A 245 -35.15 24.44 -5.22
C LEU A 245 -35.90 25.71 -4.84
N VAL A 246 -35.56 26.85 -5.45
CA VAL A 246 -36.23 28.14 -5.23
C VAL A 246 -37.66 28.13 -5.78
N LYS A 247 -37.89 27.59 -6.99
CA LYS A 247 -39.24 27.46 -7.57
C LYS A 247 -40.15 26.60 -6.71
N ARG A 248 -39.68 25.43 -6.27
CA ARG A 248 -40.50 24.53 -5.42
C ARG A 248 -40.77 25.11 -4.03
N GLY A 249 -39.87 25.94 -3.51
CA GLY A 249 -40.10 26.70 -2.27
C GLY A 249 -41.12 27.84 -2.44
N ALA A 250 -41.17 28.47 -3.62
CA ALA A 250 -42.11 29.55 -3.94
C ALA A 250 -43.53 29.06 -4.27
N GLU A 251 -43.66 27.84 -4.81
CA GLU A 251 -44.95 27.25 -5.20
C GLU A 251 -45.76 26.68 -4.01
N GLY A 252 -45.20 26.66 -2.80
CA GLY A 252 -45.92 26.28 -1.57
C GLY A 252 -46.35 24.80 -1.50
N GLU A 253 -45.94 23.96 -2.45
CA GLU A 253 -46.42 22.58 -2.58
C GLU A 253 -45.80 21.58 -1.60
N LEU A 254 -44.71 21.92 -0.89
CA LEU A 254 -44.04 20.99 0.01
C LEU A 254 -43.43 21.75 1.19
N GLU A 255 -43.88 21.44 2.41
CA GLU A 255 -43.14 21.71 3.64
C GLU A 255 -41.75 21.05 3.51
N PRO A 256 -40.66 21.78 3.18
CA PRO A 256 -39.43 21.18 2.64
C PRO A 256 -38.75 20.25 3.64
N PHE A 257 -38.98 20.51 4.92
CA PHE A 257 -38.40 19.80 6.06
C PHE A 257 -39.32 18.70 6.61
N THR A 258 -40.52 18.51 6.06
CA THR A 258 -41.36 17.36 6.43
C THR A 258 -40.83 16.10 5.77
N ILE A 259 -40.43 15.13 6.57
CA ILE A 259 -39.79 13.90 6.11
C ILE A 259 -40.86 12.84 5.90
N SER A 260 -40.95 12.26 4.70
CA SER A 260 -41.90 11.18 4.41
C SER A 260 -41.47 9.85 5.03
N HIS A 261 -42.41 8.91 5.21
CA HIS A 261 -42.09 7.57 5.74
C HIS A 261 -41.01 6.85 4.92
N THR A 262 -41.06 7.01 3.58
CA THR A 262 -40.07 6.47 2.65
C THR A 262 -38.67 7.05 2.89
N GLN A 263 -38.58 8.35 3.15
CA GLN A 263 -37.31 9.03 3.46
C GLN A 263 -36.76 8.62 4.83
N TRP A 264 -37.62 8.49 5.85
CA TRP A 264 -37.23 7.98 7.16
C TRP A 264 -36.59 6.59 7.08
N ILE A 265 -37.15 5.68 6.29
CA ILE A 265 -36.56 4.35 6.07
C ILE A 265 -35.15 4.44 5.48
N THR A 266 -34.93 5.32 4.50
CA THR A 266 -33.61 5.52 3.89
C THR A 266 -32.62 6.14 4.88
N ILE A 267 -33.06 7.11 5.70
CA ILE A 267 -32.22 7.73 6.73
C ILE A 267 -31.83 6.72 7.81
N TYR A 268 -32.78 5.96 8.36
CA TYR A 268 -32.49 4.91 9.34
C TYR A 268 -31.60 3.81 8.77
N TRP A 269 -31.73 3.49 7.49
CA TRP A 269 -30.82 2.58 6.82
C TRP A 269 -29.39 3.15 6.76
N ILE A 270 -29.22 4.40 6.37
CA ILE A 270 -27.91 5.07 6.34
C ILE A 270 -27.28 5.08 7.73
N GLU A 271 -28.03 5.46 8.76
CA GLU A 271 -27.60 5.45 10.16
C GLU A 271 -27.19 4.04 10.60
N GLY A 272 -28.04 3.03 10.32
CA GLY A 272 -27.77 1.63 10.60
C GLY A 272 -26.48 1.13 9.93
N VAL A 273 -26.26 1.48 8.66
CA VAL A 273 -25.04 1.14 7.93
C VAL A 273 -23.81 1.79 8.56
N ILE A 274 -23.90 3.06 8.96
CA ILE A 274 -22.81 3.76 9.67
C ILE A 274 -22.45 3.02 10.97
N MET A 275 -23.45 2.67 11.78
CA MET A 275 -23.25 1.92 13.02
C MET A 275 -22.63 0.53 12.78
N VAL A 276 -23.13 -0.20 11.78
CA VAL A 276 -22.58 -1.50 11.39
C VAL A 276 -21.13 -1.35 10.94
N TYR A 277 -20.81 -0.34 10.14
CA TYR A 277 -19.43 -0.08 9.71
C TYR A 277 -18.53 0.24 10.89
N MET A 278 -18.97 1.06 11.85
CA MET A 278 -18.20 1.33 13.07
C MET A 278 -17.95 0.06 13.90
N LEU A 279 -18.99 -0.76 14.10
CA LEU A 279 -18.88 -2.00 14.86
C LEU A 279 -17.95 -3.00 14.18
N CYS A 280 -18.15 -3.22 12.88
CA CYS A 280 -17.35 -4.14 12.09
C CYS A 280 -15.89 -3.68 11.98
N TRP A 281 -15.61 -2.39 12.14
CA TRP A 281 -14.24 -1.88 12.17
C TRP A 281 -13.47 -2.34 13.41
N ASN A 282 -14.15 -2.40 14.57
CA ASN A 282 -13.55 -2.76 15.85
C ASN A 282 -13.33 -4.27 16.05
N LEU A 283 -14.03 -5.11 15.28
CA LEU A 283 -13.94 -6.57 15.38
C LEU A 283 -13.08 -7.16 14.26
N TYR A 284 -12.03 -7.92 14.61
CA TYR A 284 -11.05 -8.47 13.67
C TYR A 284 -11.67 -9.32 12.54
N ILE A 285 -12.64 -10.18 12.87
CA ILE A 285 -13.31 -11.05 11.89
C ILE A 285 -14.28 -10.24 11.02
N ALA A 286 -15.07 -9.35 11.64
CA ALA A 286 -16.05 -8.54 10.93
C ALA A 286 -15.39 -7.53 9.96
N ARG A 287 -14.17 -7.07 10.28
CA ARG A 287 -13.36 -6.23 9.41
C ARG A 287 -13.07 -6.89 8.06
N SER A 288 -12.91 -8.21 8.05
CA SER A 288 -12.67 -9.00 6.82
C SER A 288 -13.90 -9.07 5.91
N ILE A 289 -15.12 -8.98 6.48
CA ILE A 289 -16.36 -8.99 5.70
C ILE A 289 -16.54 -7.67 4.93
N LEU A 290 -16.07 -6.56 5.50
CA LEU A 290 -16.09 -5.25 4.83
C LEU A 290 -15.07 -5.14 3.69
N PHE A 291 -14.17 -6.11 3.53
CA PHE A 291 -13.05 -6.03 2.60
C PHE A 291 -13.46 -5.73 1.14
N PRO A 292 -14.47 -6.38 0.53
CA PRO A 292 -14.88 -6.09 -0.84
C PRO A 292 -15.44 -4.66 -0.99
N PHE A 293 -16.18 -4.18 0.01
CA PHE A 293 -16.75 -2.83 0.03
C PHE A 293 -15.67 -1.77 0.22
N LYS A 294 -14.69 -2.03 1.08
CA LYS A 294 -13.50 -1.17 1.26
C LYS A 294 -12.71 -1.08 -0.04
N LEU A 295 -12.48 -2.20 -0.72
CA LEU A 295 -11.75 -2.21 -1.98
C LEU A 295 -12.51 -1.48 -3.10
N CYS A 296 -13.85 -1.56 -3.11
CA CYS A 296 -14.68 -0.78 -4.02
C CYS A 296 -14.51 0.72 -3.81
N ALA A 297 -14.46 1.18 -2.55
CA ALA A 297 -14.25 2.59 -2.26
C ALA A 297 -12.85 3.08 -2.63
N VAL A 298 -11.82 2.27 -2.36
CA VAL A 298 -10.44 2.55 -2.81
C VAL A 298 -10.36 2.56 -4.35
N ALA A 299 -11.09 1.66 -5.03
CA ALA A 299 -11.20 1.67 -6.48
C ALA A 299 -11.83 2.98 -6.99
N CYS A 300 -12.90 3.45 -6.35
CA CYS A 300 -13.51 4.74 -6.68
C CYS A 300 -12.52 5.89 -6.54
N HIS A 301 -11.79 5.92 -5.43
CA HIS A 301 -10.77 6.94 -5.12
C HIS A 301 -9.61 6.95 -6.13
N GLU A 302 -8.89 5.84 -6.27
CA GLU A 302 -7.75 5.71 -7.19
C GLU A 302 -8.16 5.90 -8.65
N GLY A 303 -9.39 5.48 -8.98
CA GLY A 303 -9.98 5.75 -10.29
C GLY A 303 -10.14 7.24 -10.58
N CYS A 304 -10.47 8.06 -9.57
CA CYS A 304 -10.56 9.51 -9.75
C CYS A 304 -9.20 10.14 -10.03
N HIS A 305 -8.15 9.73 -9.30
CA HIS A 305 -6.78 10.14 -9.60
C HIS A 305 -6.35 9.72 -11.00
N ALA A 306 -6.71 8.50 -11.39
CA ALA A 306 -6.43 8.03 -12.73
C ALA A 306 -7.13 8.84 -13.81
N LEU A 307 -8.41 9.16 -13.63
CA LEU A 307 -9.18 9.98 -14.56
C LEU A 307 -8.61 11.39 -14.70
N VAL A 308 -8.35 12.07 -13.57
CA VAL A 308 -7.76 13.42 -13.58
C VAL A 308 -6.35 13.40 -14.18
N GLY A 309 -5.56 12.38 -13.88
CA GLY A 309 -4.24 12.17 -14.48
C GLY A 309 -4.32 12.07 -16.00
N MET A 310 -5.23 11.26 -16.55
CA MET A 310 -5.40 11.15 -17.99
C MET A 310 -5.87 12.46 -18.63
N LEU A 311 -6.82 13.17 -18.00
CA LEU A 311 -7.33 14.45 -18.50
C LEU A 311 -6.26 15.55 -18.48
N THR A 312 -5.29 15.46 -17.57
CA THR A 312 -4.13 16.36 -17.49
C THR A 312 -2.94 15.90 -18.36
N GLY A 313 -3.08 14.79 -19.09
CA GLY A 313 -2.10 14.29 -20.06
C GLY A 313 -1.12 13.23 -19.52
N ALA A 314 -1.32 12.72 -18.30
CA ALA A 314 -0.53 11.63 -17.74
C ALA A 314 -0.88 10.27 -18.39
N LYS A 315 0.14 9.44 -18.63
CA LYS A 315 -0.04 8.06 -19.10
C LYS A 315 -0.09 7.09 -17.93
N ILE A 316 -1.21 6.39 -17.79
CA ILE A 316 -1.42 5.43 -16.69
C ILE A 316 -1.13 4.01 -17.18
N TYR A 317 -0.20 3.34 -16.50
CA TYR A 317 0.24 1.99 -16.87
C TYR A 317 -0.40 0.89 -16.01
N SER A 318 -0.69 1.17 -14.73
CA SER A 318 -1.43 0.27 -13.84
C SER A 318 -1.88 1.01 -12.58
N ILE A 319 -3.03 0.61 -12.04
CA ILE A 319 -3.54 1.05 -10.74
C ILE A 319 -3.32 -0.10 -9.75
N ILE A 320 -2.80 0.21 -8.56
CA ILE A 320 -2.64 -0.72 -7.45
C ILE A 320 -3.66 -0.32 -6.40
N LEU A 321 -4.54 -1.25 -6.01
CA LEU A 321 -5.54 -1.00 -4.98
C LEU A 321 -5.07 -1.63 -3.67
N ASP A 322 -4.60 -0.81 -2.73
CA ASP A 322 -4.25 -1.24 -1.38
C ASP A 322 -5.32 -0.78 -0.39
N PRO A 323 -6.09 -1.70 0.23
CA PRO A 323 -7.13 -1.34 1.20
C PRO A 323 -6.58 -0.76 2.51
N ASN A 324 -5.26 -0.77 2.72
CA ASN A 324 -4.59 -0.22 3.91
C ASN A 324 -3.87 1.11 3.64
N GLN A 325 -3.87 1.64 2.42
CA GLN A 325 -3.35 2.97 2.12
C GLN A 325 -4.45 4.02 2.32
N GLY A 326 -4.08 5.12 2.98
CA GLY A 326 -4.93 6.29 3.19
C GLY A 326 -5.00 7.12 1.91
N ALA A 327 -6.01 7.99 1.79
CA ALA A 327 -6.25 8.87 0.64
C ALA A 327 -6.27 10.34 1.09
N CYS A 328 -5.51 11.25 0.47
CA CYS A 328 -5.55 12.70 0.82
C CYS A 328 -6.19 13.62 -0.22
N THR A 329 -6.50 13.15 -1.42
CA THR A 329 -7.18 13.99 -2.43
C THR A 329 -8.58 13.47 -2.71
N ASP A 330 -9.40 13.56 -1.66
CA ASP A 330 -10.68 12.83 -1.52
C ASP A 330 -11.89 13.55 -2.13
N ILE A 331 -11.68 14.65 -2.88
CA ILE A 331 -12.80 15.39 -3.49
C ILE A 331 -13.56 14.48 -4.46
N GLY A 332 -12.86 13.68 -5.27
CA GLY A 332 -13.50 12.78 -6.25
C GLY A 332 -14.36 11.70 -5.59
N SER A 333 -13.81 10.96 -4.63
CA SER A 333 -14.52 9.88 -3.91
C SER A 333 -15.60 10.41 -2.97
N THR A 334 -15.39 11.57 -2.33
CA THR A 334 -16.43 12.25 -1.53
C THR A 334 -17.59 12.69 -2.42
N LEU A 335 -17.33 13.24 -3.61
CA LEU A 335 -18.37 13.61 -4.57
C LEU A 335 -19.13 12.39 -5.10
N ILE A 336 -18.43 11.30 -5.42
CA ILE A 336 -19.06 10.03 -5.80
C ILE A 336 -19.93 9.54 -4.63
N GLY A 337 -19.39 9.50 -3.41
CA GLY A 337 -20.13 9.08 -2.22
C GLY A 337 -21.39 9.90 -1.96
N ALA A 338 -21.28 11.23 -2.00
CA ALA A 338 -22.42 12.15 -1.86
C ALA A 338 -23.46 11.94 -2.96
N GLY A 339 -23.02 11.77 -4.21
CA GLY A 339 -23.91 11.48 -5.35
C GLY A 339 -24.65 10.15 -5.22
N LEU A 340 -23.98 9.10 -4.71
CA LEU A 340 -24.60 7.79 -4.46
C LEU A 340 -25.61 7.84 -3.31
N ILE A 341 -25.30 8.56 -2.23
CA ILE A 341 -26.23 8.81 -1.11
C ILE A 341 -27.44 9.59 -1.61
N PHE A 342 -27.22 10.67 -2.35
CA PHE A 342 -28.29 11.47 -2.94
C PHE A 342 -29.21 10.61 -3.83
N ALA A 343 -28.63 9.82 -4.73
CA ALA A 343 -29.37 8.96 -5.64
C ALA A 343 -30.14 7.83 -4.93
N SER A 344 -29.75 7.45 -3.71
CA SER A 344 -30.40 6.38 -2.95
C SER A 344 -31.83 6.71 -2.49
N PHE A 345 -32.22 7.98 -2.49
CA PHE A 345 -33.55 8.43 -2.08
C PHE A 345 -34.65 8.18 -3.13
N SER A 346 -34.28 7.87 -4.38
CA SER A 346 -35.22 7.54 -5.45
C SER A 346 -34.74 6.34 -6.28
N LEU A 347 -35.66 5.43 -6.64
CA LEU A 347 -35.34 4.28 -7.50
C LEU A 347 -34.83 4.71 -8.88
N LYS A 348 -35.45 5.71 -9.50
CA LYS A 348 -35.05 6.21 -10.82
C LYS A 348 -33.65 6.84 -10.77
N ALA A 349 -33.39 7.67 -9.76
CA ALA A 349 -32.07 8.26 -9.56
C ALA A 349 -31.00 7.19 -9.30
N SER A 350 -31.34 6.16 -8.51
CA SER A 350 -30.46 5.01 -8.24
C SER A 350 -30.09 4.24 -9.51
N LYS A 351 -31.04 3.99 -10.43
CA LYS A 351 -30.76 3.36 -11.73
C LYS A 351 -29.80 4.22 -12.57
N ILE A 352 -30.04 5.53 -12.63
CA ILE A 352 -29.19 6.47 -13.39
C ILE A 352 -27.78 6.50 -12.79
N ALA A 353 -27.64 6.57 -11.46
CA ALA A 353 -26.36 6.64 -10.77
C ALA A 353 -25.54 5.34 -10.84
N ALA A 354 -26.20 4.18 -10.97
CA ALA A 354 -25.51 2.90 -11.11
C ALA A 354 -24.72 2.78 -12.43
N ILE A 355 -25.17 3.42 -13.52
CA ILE A 355 -24.50 3.38 -14.83
C ILE A 355 -23.07 3.97 -14.78
N PRO A 356 -22.85 5.24 -14.36
CA PRO A 356 -21.50 5.80 -14.26
C PRO A 356 -20.65 5.08 -13.20
N LEU A 357 -21.26 4.57 -12.12
CA LEU A 357 -20.55 3.76 -11.13
C LEU A 357 -20.00 2.46 -11.75
N LEU A 358 -20.82 1.72 -12.52
CA LEU A 358 -20.39 0.51 -13.21
C LEU A 358 -19.30 0.81 -14.24
N ALA A 359 -19.45 1.89 -15.01
CA ALA A 359 -18.43 2.33 -15.97
C ALA A 359 -17.09 2.64 -15.28
N HIS A 360 -17.13 3.39 -14.16
CA HIS A 360 -15.96 3.72 -13.36
C HIS A 360 -15.27 2.48 -12.78
N LEU A 361 -16.03 1.58 -12.15
CA LEU A 361 -15.47 0.35 -11.58
C LEU A 361 -14.90 -0.59 -12.65
N THR A 362 -15.51 -0.63 -13.84
CA THR A 362 -15.00 -1.41 -14.98
C THR A 362 -13.69 -0.80 -15.50
N PHE A 363 -13.62 0.53 -15.61
CA PHE A 363 -12.40 1.25 -15.96
C PHE A 363 -11.26 0.93 -14.98
N VAL A 364 -11.51 1.04 -13.67
CA VAL A 364 -10.49 0.74 -12.66
C VAL A 364 -10.06 -0.73 -12.70
N THR A 365 -11.01 -1.65 -12.88
CA THR A 365 -10.73 -3.09 -12.99
C THR A 365 -9.82 -3.40 -14.18
N PHE A 366 -10.01 -2.71 -15.31
CA PHE A 366 -9.14 -2.85 -16.49
C PHE A 366 -7.69 -2.47 -16.19
N PHE A 367 -7.46 -1.36 -15.48
CA PHE A 367 -6.11 -0.92 -15.10
C PHE A 367 -5.52 -1.70 -13.92
N ALA A 368 -6.35 -2.31 -13.07
CA ALA A 368 -5.95 -3.16 -11.95
C ALA A 368 -5.73 -4.64 -12.32
N ARG A 369 -5.84 -5.00 -13.61
CA ARG A 369 -5.79 -6.39 -14.13
C ARG A 369 -4.52 -7.18 -13.80
N LYS A 370 -3.44 -6.52 -13.39
CA LYS A 370 -2.18 -7.19 -12.99
C LYS A 370 -2.37 -8.06 -11.74
N SER A 371 -3.33 -7.74 -10.87
CA SER A 371 -3.61 -8.49 -9.65
C SER A 371 -4.94 -9.24 -9.77
N ARG A 372 -4.89 -10.57 -9.95
CA ARG A 372 -6.09 -11.43 -10.04
C ARG A 372 -6.99 -11.31 -8.81
N PHE A 373 -6.38 -11.12 -7.63
CA PHE A 373 -7.09 -10.91 -6.38
C PHE A 373 -7.89 -9.61 -6.41
N THR A 374 -7.29 -8.51 -6.87
CA THR A 374 -7.95 -7.21 -6.97
C THR A 374 -9.12 -7.26 -7.95
N VAL A 375 -8.92 -7.87 -9.12
CA VAL A 375 -9.98 -8.06 -10.12
C VAL A 375 -11.16 -8.83 -9.54
N LEU A 376 -10.92 -9.93 -8.83
CA LEU A 376 -11.98 -10.73 -8.21
C LEU A 376 -12.82 -9.88 -7.24
N PHE A 377 -12.17 -9.19 -6.30
CA PHE A 377 -12.86 -8.45 -5.25
C PHE A 377 -13.53 -7.15 -5.72
N VAL A 378 -13.02 -6.51 -6.78
CA VAL A 378 -13.70 -5.36 -7.43
C VAL A 378 -14.82 -5.82 -8.37
N SER A 379 -14.70 -6.98 -9.01
CA SER A 379 -15.78 -7.52 -9.86
C SER A 379 -16.99 -8.00 -9.06
N MET A 380 -16.82 -8.38 -7.80
CA MET A 380 -17.92 -8.78 -6.91
C MET A 380 -18.98 -7.67 -6.71
N PRO A 381 -18.62 -6.43 -6.30
CA PRO A 381 -19.60 -5.33 -6.20
C PRO A 381 -20.17 -4.92 -7.56
N ILE A 382 -19.42 -5.04 -8.67
CA ILE A 382 -19.97 -4.85 -10.03
C ILE A 382 -21.09 -5.86 -10.28
N GLY A 383 -20.84 -7.15 -10.02
CA GLY A 383 -21.83 -8.20 -10.15
C GLY A 383 -23.05 -7.98 -9.25
N LEU A 384 -22.83 -7.55 -8.00
CA LEU A 384 -23.92 -7.27 -7.07
C LEU A 384 -24.79 -6.10 -7.54
N VAL A 385 -24.19 -5.02 -8.05
CA VAL A 385 -24.93 -3.89 -8.62
C VAL A 385 -25.74 -4.35 -9.83
N LEU A 386 -25.16 -5.15 -10.75
CA LEU A 386 -25.88 -5.66 -11.92
C LEU A 386 -27.05 -6.58 -11.55
N VAL A 387 -26.86 -7.47 -10.57
CA VAL A 387 -27.94 -8.34 -10.08
C VAL A 387 -29.06 -7.51 -9.46
N LEU A 388 -28.74 -6.58 -8.57
CA LEU A 388 -29.75 -5.72 -7.93
C LEU A 388 -30.36 -4.70 -8.89
N TYR A 389 -29.71 -4.40 -10.01
CA TYR A 389 -30.27 -3.56 -11.06
C TYR A 389 -31.51 -4.21 -11.68
N VAL A 390 -31.44 -5.52 -11.93
CA VAL A 390 -32.54 -6.30 -12.54
C VAL A 390 -33.54 -6.80 -11.49
N VAL A 391 -33.05 -7.27 -10.33
CA VAL A 391 -33.89 -7.87 -9.29
C VAL A 391 -34.81 -6.82 -8.66
N ALA A 392 -36.11 -7.14 -8.61
CA ALA A 392 -37.15 -6.33 -7.97
C ALA A 392 -37.14 -4.85 -8.44
N HIS A 393 -36.89 -4.62 -9.74
CA HIS A 393 -36.81 -3.31 -10.38
C HIS A 393 -35.94 -2.28 -9.61
N SER A 394 -34.80 -2.73 -9.07
CA SER A 394 -33.84 -1.87 -8.37
C SER A 394 -34.28 -1.35 -6.98
N ILE A 395 -35.32 -1.93 -6.35
CA ILE A 395 -35.70 -1.57 -4.97
C ILE A 395 -34.51 -1.72 -4.01
N PHE A 396 -33.79 -2.84 -4.10
CA PHE A 396 -32.63 -3.10 -3.24
C PHE A 396 -31.35 -2.38 -3.68
N LEU A 397 -31.27 -2.00 -4.96
CA LEU A 397 -30.13 -1.25 -5.50
C LEU A 397 -29.95 0.07 -4.77
N ARG A 398 -31.04 0.77 -4.43
CA ARG A 398 -30.98 2.05 -3.70
C ARG A 398 -30.29 1.90 -2.34
N PHE A 399 -30.56 0.82 -1.62
CA PHE A 399 -29.98 0.54 -0.30
C PHE A 399 -28.51 0.13 -0.41
N LEU A 400 -28.15 -0.58 -1.49
CA LEU A 400 -26.75 -0.87 -1.81
C LEU A 400 -25.98 0.41 -2.18
N LEU A 401 -26.56 1.29 -3.00
CA LEU A 401 -25.96 2.57 -3.36
C LEU A 401 -25.80 3.48 -2.14
N ALA A 402 -26.77 3.49 -1.22
CA ALA A 402 -26.62 4.15 0.08
C ALA A 402 -25.45 3.56 0.86
N ALA A 403 -25.32 2.23 0.94
CA ALA A 403 -24.23 1.59 1.67
C ALA A 403 -22.85 1.83 1.03
N LEU A 404 -22.76 1.75 -0.31
CA LEU A 404 -21.56 2.09 -1.06
C LEU A 404 -21.24 3.58 -0.96
N GLY A 405 -22.26 4.44 -0.98
CA GLY A 405 -22.14 5.89 -0.86
C GLY A 405 -21.68 6.29 0.53
N VAL A 406 -22.18 5.63 1.58
CA VAL A 406 -21.62 5.69 2.93
C VAL A 406 -20.18 5.20 2.86
N MET A 407 -19.84 3.99 2.41
CA MET A 407 -18.42 3.56 2.37
C MET A 407 -17.47 4.53 1.60
N ASN A 408 -17.97 5.19 0.53
CA ASN A 408 -17.21 6.19 -0.25
C ASN A 408 -17.15 7.58 0.41
N GLY A 409 -18.25 8.09 0.95
CA GLY A 409 -18.33 9.43 1.59
C GLY A 409 -18.05 9.42 3.10
N THR A 410 -18.15 8.26 3.73
CA THR A 410 -17.89 7.94 5.13
C THR A 410 -16.47 7.39 5.32
N TRP A 411 -15.58 7.69 4.37
CA TRP A 411 -14.15 7.88 4.66
C TRP A 411 -13.92 8.80 5.85
N LEU A 412 -14.93 9.56 6.31
CA LEU A 412 -15.03 10.16 7.64
C LEU A 412 -14.50 9.28 8.78
N MET A 413 -14.94 8.02 8.86
CA MET A 413 -14.52 7.10 9.93
C MET A 413 -13.14 6.51 9.69
N ARG A 414 -12.73 6.33 8.43
CA ARG A 414 -11.38 5.87 8.09
C ARG A 414 -10.35 6.98 8.29
N SER A 415 -10.64 8.22 7.91
CA SER A 415 -9.80 9.40 8.19
C SER A 415 -9.71 9.59 9.71
N VAL A 416 -10.84 9.63 10.43
CA VAL A 416 -10.83 9.78 11.89
C VAL A 416 -10.16 8.59 12.60
N TRP A 417 -10.39 7.33 12.19
CA TRP A 417 -9.78 6.16 12.82
C TRP A 417 -8.34 5.91 12.36
N ASP A 418 -7.97 6.18 11.10
CA ASP A 418 -6.58 6.19 10.66
C ASP A 418 -5.84 7.38 11.30
N GLN A 419 -6.46 8.55 11.50
CA GLN A 419 -5.88 9.64 12.29
C GLN A 419 -5.79 9.28 13.77
N PHE A 420 -6.77 8.61 14.36
CA PHE A 420 -6.68 8.14 15.74
C PHE A 420 -5.62 7.05 15.88
N ASP A 421 -5.53 6.11 14.93
CA ASP A 421 -4.46 5.12 14.85
C ASP A 421 -3.08 5.76 14.59
N ASP A 422 -3.00 6.83 13.82
CA ASP A 422 -1.76 7.55 13.51
C ASP A 422 -1.33 8.46 14.68
N LEU A 423 -2.27 9.12 15.37
CA LEU A 423 -2.03 10.04 16.49
C LEU A 423 -1.86 9.34 17.84
N VAL A 424 -2.62 8.26 18.09
CA VAL A 424 -2.64 7.53 19.37
C VAL A 424 -1.79 6.27 19.31
N PHE A 425 -1.80 5.55 18.18
CA PHE A 425 -1.08 4.28 18.04
C PHE A 425 0.18 4.38 17.18
N HIS A 426 0.56 5.57 16.70
CA HIS A 426 1.79 5.84 15.91
C HIS A 426 2.00 4.79 14.80
N LYS A 427 1.01 4.66 13.92
CA LYS A 427 1.11 3.84 12.72
C LYS A 427 2.33 4.24 11.88
N ILE A 428 2.95 3.23 11.28
CA ILE A 428 4.25 3.33 10.59
C ILE A 428 4.08 3.78 9.12
N ASN A 429 2.88 3.60 8.55
CA ASN A 429 2.58 4.10 7.21
C ASN A 429 2.23 5.58 7.33
N ALA A 430 2.92 6.46 6.60
CA ALA A 430 2.48 7.85 6.51
C ALA A 430 1.10 7.86 5.84
N SER A 431 0.06 8.23 6.58
CA SER A 431 -1.20 8.60 5.93
C SER A 431 -0.92 9.73 4.96
N ASP A 432 -1.65 9.77 3.86
CA ASP A 432 -1.45 10.82 2.86
C ASP A 432 -1.63 12.24 3.43
N VAL A 433 -2.27 12.38 4.61
CA VAL A 433 -2.32 13.61 5.40
C VAL A 433 -0.93 14.03 5.90
N CYS A 434 -0.11 13.07 6.32
CA CYS A 434 1.30 13.28 6.63
C CYS A 434 2.12 13.59 5.37
N VAL A 435 1.78 13.02 4.21
CA VAL A 435 2.40 13.38 2.91
C VAL A 435 2.03 14.80 2.50
N PHE A 436 0.77 15.19 2.67
CA PHE A 436 0.28 16.53 2.39
C PHE A 436 0.82 17.56 3.37
N GLN A 437 1.06 17.18 4.63
CA GLN A 437 1.82 17.99 5.58
C GLN A 437 3.28 18.17 5.12
N GLN A 438 3.91 17.16 4.53
CA GLN A 438 5.26 17.30 3.98
C GLN A 438 5.30 18.26 2.78
N GLU A 439 4.25 18.26 1.94
CA GLU A 439 4.14 19.15 0.79
C GLU A 439 3.71 20.58 1.19
N TYR A 440 2.86 20.70 2.21
CA TYR A 440 2.33 21.94 2.78
C TYR A 440 2.59 22.02 4.29
N PRO A 441 3.83 22.33 4.72
CA PRO A 441 4.25 22.28 6.13
C PRO A 441 3.68 23.39 7.01
N TRP A 442 2.84 24.28 6.46
CA TRP A 442 2.25 25.41 7.19
C TRP A 442 1.09 25.01 8.11
N LEU A 443 0.52 23.80 7.94
CA LEU A 443 -0.44 23.22 8.88
C LEU A 443 0.04 21.85 9.38
N PRO A 444 -0.21 21.53 10.66
CA PRO A 444 0.07 20.21 11.20
C PRO A 444 -0.94 19.18 10.64
N ALA A 445 -0.54 17.90 10.55
CA ALA A 445 -1.39 16.83 10.01
C ALA A 445 -2.77 16.73 10.69
N GLN A 446 -2.88 17.07 11.98
CA GLN A 446 -4.16 17.09 12.70
C GLN A 446 -5.17 18.06 12.06
N VAL A 447 -4.71 19.25 11.65
CA VAL A 447 -5.59 20.27 11.07
C VAL A 447 -6.00 19.88 9.65
N TRP A 448 -5.07 19.33 8.87
CA TRP A 448 -5.40 18.76 7.56
C TRP A 448 -6.42 17.63 7.68
N GLY A 449 -6.24 16.72 8.64
CA GLY A 449 -7.20 15.66 8.94
C GLY A 449 -8.59 16.18 9.32
N ALA A 450 -8.65 17.24 10.14
CA ALA A 450 -9.91 17.90 10.52
C ALA A 450 -10.60 18.56 9.31
N ILE A 451 -9.86 19.21 8.41
CA ILE A 451 -10.40 19.82 7.18
C ILE A 451 -11.03 18.75 6.29
N TRP A 452 -10.33 17.65 6.05
CA TRP A 452 -10.86 16.56 5.22
C TRP A 452 -12.07 15.89 5.85
N THR A 453 -12.03 15.67 7.17
CA THR A 453 -13.19 15.19 7.94
C THR A 453 -14.40 16.13 7.77
N ALA A 454 -14.19 17.45 7.84
CA ALA A 454 -15.26 18.42 7.64
C ALA A 454 -15.83 18.36 6.22
N ILE A 455 -14.99 18.21 5.19
CA ILE A 455 -15.43 18.07 3.79
C ILE A 455 -16.27 16.81 3.59
N SER A 456 -15.85 15.67 4.16
CA SER A 456 -16.62 14.42 4.09
C SER A 456 -17.95 14.52 4.84
N CYS A 457 -17.97 15.14 6.03
CA CYS A 457 -19.21 15.43 6.77
C CYS A 457 -20.16 16.30 5.95
N ALA A 458 -19.63 17.35 5.31
CA ALA A 458 -20.41 18.23 4.47
C ALA A 458 -20.98 17.49 3.24
N GLY A 459 -20.21 16.61 2.61
CA GLY A 459 -20.66 15.78 1.49
C GLY A 459 -21.79 14.82 1.89
N LEU A 460 -21.65 14.13 3.03
CA LEU A 460 -22.69 13.27 3.60
C LEU A 460 -23.97 14.07 3.88
N PHE A 461 -23.84 15.21 4.57
CA PHE A 461 -24.96 16.07 4.91
C PHE A 461 -25.65 16.61 3.65
N ALA A 462 -24.90 17.07 2.66
CA ALA A 462 -25.42 17.57 1.39
C ALA A 462 -26.16 16.47 0.61
N GLY A 463 -25.63 15.25 0.57
CA GLY A 463 -26.29 14.11 -0.09
C GLY A 463 -27.63 13.75 0.56
N VAL A 464 -27.67 13.70 1.90
CA VAL A 464 -28.90 13.42 2.66
C VAL A 464 -29.91 14.56 2.52
N LEU A 465 -29.48 15.80 2.75
CA LEU A 465 -30.35 16.98 2.67
C LEU A 465 -30.91 17.15 1.26
N GLY A 466 -30.08 17.02 0.22
CA GLY A 466 -30.53 17.04 -1.16
C GLY A 466 -31.57 15.96 -1.43
N GLY A 467 -31.36 14.74 -0.92
CA GLY A 467 -32.30 13.64 -1.06
C GLY A 467 -33.64 13.91 -0.38
N VAL A 468 -33.60 14.48 0.84
CA VAL A 468 -34.79 14.85 1.62
C VAL A 468 -35.59 15.96 0.96
N VAL A 469 -34.92 16.95 0.37
CA VAL A 469 -35.58 18.10 -0.25
C VAL A 469 -36.13 17.74 -1.63
N LEU A 470 -35.40 16.97 -2.45
CA LEU A 470 -35.77 16.73 -3.85
C LEU A 470 -36.74 15.55 -4.04
N PHE A 471 -36.61 14.47 -3.26
CA PHE A 471 -37.35 13.22 -3.47
C PHE A 471 -38.42 12.96 -2.40
N LYS A 472 -39.60 13.56 -2.54
CA LYS A 472 -40.74 13.39 -1.61
C LYS A 472 -41.69 12.22 -1.93
N GLN A 473 -41.42 11.51 -3.02
CA GLN A 473 -42.28 10.45 -3.56
C GLN A 473 -42.35 9.23 -2.63
N ASP A 474 -43.52 8.60 -2.55
CA ASP A 474 -43.71 7.34 -1.83
C ASP A 474 -43.23 6.12 -2.63
N PHE A 475 -43.00 5.00 -1.94
CA PHE A 475 -42.48 3.76 -2.57
C PHE A 475 -43.24 3.33 -3.83
N THR A 476 -44.57 3.43 -3.83
CA THR A 476 -45.41 3.04 -4.97
C THR A 476 -45.22 3.98 -6.16
N GLU A 477 -45.06 5.28 -5.91
CA GLU A 477 -44.78 6.27 -6.97
C GLU A 477 -43.37 6.10 -7.51
N GLN A 478 -42.38 5.93 -6.63
CA GLN A 478 -41.00 5.68 -7.06
C GLN A 478 -40.88 4.39 -7.89
N TYR A 479 -41.65 3.36 -7.55
CA TYR A 479 -41.71 2.13 -8.32
C TYR A 479 -42.31 2.36 -9.71
N ARG A 480 -43.43 3.10 -9.83
CA ARG A 480 -44.03 3.46 -11.12
C ARG A 480 -43.08 4.28 -11.98
N ASP A 481 -42.41 5.27 -11.40
CA ASP A 481 -41.41 6.09 -12.09
C ASP A 481 -40.23 5.25 -12.58
N ALA A 482 -39.78 4.29 -11.78
CA ALA A 482 -38.69 3.40 -12.16
C ALA A 482 -39.04 2.46 -13.32
N LEU A 483 -40.32 2.14 -13.55
CA LEU A 483 -40.78 1.38 -14.72
C LEU A 483 -40.66 2.18 -16.02
N THR A 484 -40.73 3.51 -15.96
CA THR A 484 -40.62 4.37 -17.16
C THR A 484 -39.19 4.46 -17.70
N PHE A 485 -38.18 4.15 -16.88
CA PHE A 485 -36.77 4.27 -17.22
C PHE A 485 -36.10 2.89 -17.33
N ILE A 486 -35.84 2.47 -18.58
CA ILE A 486 -35.30 1.15 -18.97
C ILE A 486 -36.09 0.02 -18.29
N PRO A 487 -37.24 -0.39 -18.85
CA PRO A 487 -38.05 -1.49 -18.35
C PRO A 487 -37.33 -2.82 -18.67
N LEU A 488 -36.40 -3.19 -17.81
CA LEU A 488 -35.83 -4.54 -17.72
C LEU A 488 -36.41 -5.26 -16.52
#